data_AF-A0A1R3KMF6-F1
#
_entry.id   AF-A0A1R3KMF6-F1
#
_cell.length_a   1.000
_cell.length_b   1.000
_cell.length_c   1.000
_cell.angle_alpha   90.00
_cell.angle_beta   90.00
_cell.angle_gamma   90.00
#
_symmetry.space_group_name_H-M   'P 1'
#
loop_
_entity.id
_entity.type
_entity.pdbx_description
1 polymer ?
#
loop_
_entity_poly.entity_id
_entity_poly.type
_entity_poly.pdbx_seq_one_letter_code
_entity_poly.pdbx_strand_id
1 'polypeptide(L)'
;MAESSTTPAAAAAAAPKSDAETEELLDRMLTRLALCDDSKLQPLLSKLLPLTISSLSSSSQPVRNKVLEILSHVNKRVKHQPEIGLPLPELWTMYIDANATPMVRNFCIVYIEMAFERAPLKEKENMAPMLVVNISKLPQQHQEILMRIVTKVIGECHASRIDDEVVVKYKLVNDSQDRDLFVEFCLHTILYQPKTQGGGSPPGLSIAQANRVAGKVPLKGDMLLTRKLGILNVIEAMELSPELVYPLYVASSADSHEAVVKRGEELIKRKASGANLDDPRLISRLFLLFTGTTSAENTAVDLRVNPGNATLKVKLMAVFCRSITAANSFPSTLQCIFGCIYGTGTTTRLKQLGMEFTVWVFKHSKVDQLKLMGPLILNGILKLLDGYSSSESDSVARDTRIYSFQAIGLLAQRLPQLFRDKIDMATRLFDALKAESQSLRFIIQEATNSLAAAYMERKCTYEGEGGGLVVI
;
A
#
# COMPACT_ATOMS: atom_id res chain seq x y z
N MET A 1 74.54 22.68 -6.63
CA MET A 1 73.50 22.66 -5.59
C MET A 1 72.64 23.89 -5.84
N ALA A 2 71.46 23.71 -6.45
CA ALA A 2 70.16 23.71 -5.74
C ALA A 2 69.74 25.17 -5.48
N GLU A 3 68.61 25.72 -5.93
CA GLU A 3 67.30 25.14 -6.26
C GLU A 3 66.52 26.11 -7.16
N SER A 4 65.85 25.58 -8.16
CA SER A 4 64.77 26.23 -8.90
C SER A 4 63.46 26.08 -8.12
N SER A 5 62.92 27.16 -7.55
CA SER A 5 61.60 27.15 -6.93
C SER A 5 60.51 27.33 -8.00
N THR A 6 60.00 26.21 -8.50
CA THR A 6 58.81 26.13 -9.35
C THR A 6 57.55 26.44 -8.54
N THR A 7 56.85 27.50 -8.90
CA THR A 7 55.44 27.74 -8.56
C THR A 7 54.56 26.62 -9.11
N PRO A 8 53.56 26.13 -8.35
CA PRO A 8 52.67 25.09 -8.84
C PRO A 8 51.73 25.67 -9.90
N ALA A 9 51.75 25.06 -11.09
CA ALA A 9 50.81 25.33 -12.15
C ALA A 9 49.38 25.07 -11.65
N ALA A 10 48.56 26.13 -11.61
CA ALA A 10 47.13 26.00 -11.46
C ALA A 10 46.60 25.13 -12.61
N ALA A 11 45.92 24.04 -12.26
CA ALA A 11 45.22 23.19 -13.21
C ALA A 11 44.25 24.05 -14.02
N ALA A 12 44.51 24.17 -15.32
CA ALA A 12 43.65 24.86 -16.26
C ALA A 12 42.27 24.18 -16.28
N ALA A 13 41.26 24.87 -15.73
CA ALA A 13 39.88 24.54 -15.98
C ALA A 13 39.62 24.68 -17.49
N ALA A 14 39.18 23.61 -18.14
CA ALA A 14 38.87 23.60 -19.56
C ALA A 14 37.81 24.67 -19.87
N ALA A 15 38.10 25.57 -20.83
CA ALA A 15 37.16 26.57 -21.29
C ALA A 15 35.87 25.91 -21.82
N PRO A 16 34.67 26.46 -21.56
CA PRO A 16 33.44 25.95 -22.13
C PRO A 16 33.53 26.04 -23.66
N LYS A 17 33.36 24.89 -24.34
CA LYS A 17 33.33 24.82 -25.81
C LYS A 17 32.26 25.77 -26.34
N SER A 18 32.54 26.46 -27.44
CA SER A 18 31.54 27.34 -28.04
C SER A 18 30.34 26.52 -28.57
N ASP A 19 29.15 27.13 -28.60
CA ASP A 19 27.96 26.45 -29.12
C ASP A 19 28.14 26.01 -30.59
N ALA A 20 28.91 26.76 -31.38
CA ALA A 20 29.26 26.42 -32.77
C ALA A 20 30.16 25.18 -32.88
N GLU A 21 31.17 25.06 -32.01
CA GLU A 21 32.02 23.86 -31.95
C GLU A 21 31.23 22.62 -31.49
N THR A 22 30.25 22.82 -30.61
CA THR A 22 29.36 21.77 -30.13
C THR A 22 28.43 21.30 -31.26
N GLU A 23 27.88 22.22 -32.04
CA GLU A 23 27.06 21.91 -33.21
C GLU A 23 27.85 21.13 -34.28
N GLU A 24 29.06 21.58 -34.62
CA GLU A 24 29.91 20.89 -35.59
C GLU A 24 30.29 19.47 -35.11
N LEU A 25 30.57 19.31 -33.81
CA LEU A 25 30.81 18.00 -33.21
C LEU A 25 29.59 17.08 -33.37
N LEU A 26 28.38 17.60 -33.13
CA LEU A 26 27.13 16.84 -33.28
C LEU A 26 26.86 16.46 -34.74
N ASP A 27 27.14 17.33 -35.71
CA ASP A 27 27.01 17.00 -37.15
C ASP A 27 27.99 15.90 -37.58
N ARG A 28 29.24 15.95 -37.08
CA ARG A 28 30.21 14.87 -37.30
C ARG A 28 29.73 13.57 -36.69
N MET A 29 29.11 13.62 -35.50
CA MET A 29 28.54 12.45 -34.85
C MET A 29 27.32 11.88 -35.59
N LEU A 30 26.42 12.74 -36.08
CA LEU A 30 25.27 12.35 -36.89
C LEU A 30 25.73 11.64 -38.17
N THR A 31 26.74 12.19 -38.84
CA THR A 31 27.36 11.56 -40.02
C THR A 31 27.93 10.18 -39.68
N ARG A 32 28.64 10.05 -38.55
CA ARG A 32 29.15 8.75 -38.09
C ARG A 32 28.04 7.76 -37.77
N LEU A 33 26.94 8.22 -37.17
CA LEU A 33 25.77 7.39 -36.89
C LEU A 33 25.12 6.90 -38.19
N ALA A 34 25.04 7.74 -39.22
CA ALA A 34 24.48 7.37 -40.52
C ALA A 34 25.32 6.33 -41.26
N LEU A 35 26.65 6.41 -41.16
CA LEU A 35 27.59 5.51 -41.82
C LEU A 35 27.98 4.26 -41.00
N CYS A 36 27.51 4.15 -39.75
CA CYS A 36 27.89 3.05 -38.87
C CYS A 36 27.11 1.77 -39.21
N ASP A 37 27.82 0.66 -39.41
CA ASP A 37 27.23 -0.67 -39.50
C ASP A 37 26.58 -1.10 -38.17
N ASP A 38 25.59 -1.99 -38.23
CA ASP A 38 24.87 -2.46 -37.03
C ASP A 38 25.79 -3.16 -36.01
N SER A 39 26.82 -3.88 -36.47
CA SER A 39 27.80 -4.56 -35.61
C SER A 39 28.65 -3.61 -34.76
N LYS A 40 28.79 -2.36 -35.18
CA LYS A 40 29.55 -1.31 -34.48
C LYS A 40 28.65 -0.30 -33.78
N LEU A 41 27.32 -0.47 -33.88
CA LEU A 41 26.37 0.50 -33.36
C LEU A 41 26.43 0.58 -31.84
N GLN A 42 26.48 -0.55 -31.12
CA GLN A 42 26.54 -0.54 -29.66
C GLN A 42 27.79 0.21 -29.10
N PRO A 43 29.03 -0.06 -29.56
CA PRO A 43 30.21 0.72 -29.18
C PRO A 43 30.14 2.21 -29.55
N LEU A 44 29.44 2.55 -30.64
CA LEU A 44 29.24 3.95 -31.01
C LEU A 44 28.25 4.62 -30.04
N LEU A 45 27.12 3.96 -29.76
CA LEU A 45 26.07 4.47 -28.87
C LEU A 45 26.55 4.69 -27.44
N SER A 46 27.48 3.85 -26.95
CA SER A 46 28.04 4.01 -25.60
C SER A 46 28.74 5.36 -25.39
N LYS A 47 29.33 5.93 -26.44
CA LYS A 47 29.95 7.26 -26.41
C LYS A 47 29.00 8.35 -26.89
N LEU A 48 28.22 8.04 -27.93
CA LEU A 48 27.35 9.01 -28.60
C LEU A 48 26.21 9.48 -27.70
N LEU A 49 25.52 8.57 -27.02
CA LEU A 49 24.34 8.92 -26.23
C LEU A 49 24.68 9.85 -25.05
N PRO A 50 25.71 9.58 -24.23
CA PRO A 50 26.09 10.50 -23.16
C PRO A 50 26.48 11.90 -23.66
N LEU A 51 27.27 11.97 -24.73
CA LEU A 51 27.67 13.25 -25.33
C LEU A 51 26.47 14.02 -25.90
N THR A 52 25.57 13.32 -26.60
CA THR A 52 24.41 13.92 -27.23
C THR A 52 23.42 14.43 -26.18
N ILE A 53 23.13 13.64 -25.14
CA ILE A 53 22.19 14.02 -24.09
C ILE A 53 22.77 15.15 -23.23
N SER A 54 24.05 15.10 -22.84
CA SER A 54 24.68 16.19 -22.08
C SER A 54 24.67 17.54 -22.82
N SER A 55 24.73 17.51 -24.16
CA SER A 55 24.63 18.71 -25.00
C SER A 55 23.26 19.40 -24.95
N LEU A 56 22.20 18.75 -24.42
CA LEU A 56 20.90 19.41 -24.16
C LEU A 56 20.97 20.48 -23.07
N SER A 57 22.05 20.54 -22.30
CA SER A 57 22.30 21.62 -21.35
C SER A 57 22.60 22.96 -22.02
N SER A 58 23.02 22.98 -23.30
CA SER A 58 23.26 24.22 -24.05
C SER A 58 21.97 25.05 -24.20
N SER A 59 22.11 26.37 -24.15
CA SER A 59 21.03 27.33 -24.43
C SER A 59 20.77 27.52 -25.93
N SER A 60 21.66 27.02 -26.81
CA SER A 60 21.57 27.19 -28.25
C SER A 60 20.47 26.32 -28.87
N GLN A 61 19.50 26.95 -29.54
CA GLN A 61 18.41 26.25 -30.22
C GLN A 61 18.90 25.34 -31.38
N PRO A 62 19.87 25.75 -32.23
CA PRO A 62 20.48 24.87 -33.22
C PRO A 62 21.05 23.58 -32.63
N VAL A 63 21.81 23.68 -31.53
CA VAL A 63 22.39 22.53 -30.82
C VAL A 63 21.28 21.59 -30.33
N ARG A 64 20.22 22.11 -29.72
CA ARG A 64 19.08 21.30 -29.25
C ARG A 64 18.38 20.59 -30.41
N ASN A 65 18.13 21.28 -31.52
CA ASN A 65 17.50 20.69 -32.70
C ASN A 65 18.35 19.53 -33.25
N LYS A 66 19.68 19.72 -33.32
CA LYS A 66 20.61 18.70 -33.76
C LYS A 66 20.64 17.49 -32.83
N VAL A 67 20.62 17.71 -31.52
CA VAL A 67 20.49 16.61 -30.55
C VAL A 67 19.21 15.81 -30.78
N LEU A 68 18.06 16.47 -30.92
CA LEU A 68 16.78 15.79 -31.16
C LEU A 68 16.78 14.99 -32.47
N GLU A 69 17.42 15.51 -33.51
CA GLU A 69 17.64 14.81 -34.77
C GLU A 69 18.44 13.51 -34.55
N ILE A 70 19.60 13.59 -33.89
CA ILE A 70 20.43 12.43 -33.57
C ILE A 70 19.64 11.39 -32.76
N LEU A 71 18.96 11.81 -31.69
CA LEU A 71 18.18 10.91 -30.84
C LEU A 71 17.03 10.22 -31.60
N SER A 72 16.39 10.93 -32.54
CA SER A 72 15.39 10.36 -33.45
C SER A 72 15.99 9.25 -34.34
N HIS A 73 17.17 9.48 -34.90
CA HIS A 73 17.88 8.46 -35.68
C HIS A 73 18.30 7.26 -34.83
N VAL A 74 18.81 7.49 -33.62
CA VAL A 74 19.13 6.41 -32.67
C VAL A 74 17.89 5.56 -32.41
N ASN A 75 16.76 6.19 -32.07
CA ASN A 75 15.51 5.49 -31.77
C ASN A 75 15.03 4.62 -32.93
N LYS A 76 15.12 5.13 -34.17
CA LYS A 76 14.75 4.35 -35.38
C LYS A 76 15.61 3.10 -35.53
N ARG A 77 16.92 3.20 -35.32
CA ARG A 77 17.84 2.06 -35.49
C ARG A 77 17.67 1.01 -34.39
N VAL A 78 17.57 1.42 -33.13
CA VAL A 78 17.48 0.47 -32.01
C VAL A 78 16.09 -0.18 -31.87
N LYS A 79 15.03 0.44 -32.41
CA LYS A 79 13.63 -0.01 -32.24
C LYS A 79 13.40 -1.48 -32.59
N HIS A 80 14.04 -1.98 -33.64
CA HIS A 80 13.85 -3.35 -34.14
C HIS A 80 15.03 -4.28 -33.82
N GLN A 81 15.99 -3.82 -33.02
CA GLN A 81 17.23 -4.55 -32.70
C GLN A 81 17.41 -4.61 -31.19
N PRO A 82 16.65 -5.45 -30.45
CA PRO A 82 16.68 -5.53 -28.98
C PRO A 82 18.04 -5.94 -28.41
N GLU A 83 18.85 -6.66 -29.19
CA GLU A 83 20.20 -7.12 -28.84
C GLU A 83 21.19 -5.97 -28.58
N ILE A 84 20.94 -4.79 -29.15
CA ILE A 84 21.84 -3.65 -29.03
C ILE A 84 21.65 -3.01 -27.66
N GLY A 85 22.68 -3.15 -26.82
CA GLY A 85 22.76 -2.53 -25.51
C GLY A 85 22.90 -1.01 -25.58
N LEU A 86 22.42 -0.34 -24.54
CA LEU A 86 22.57 1.10 -24.34
C LEU A 86 23.42 1.35 -23.07
N PRO A 87 24.16 2.47 -22.98
CA PRO A 87 25.09 2.75 -21.89
C PRO A 87 24.36 3.08 -20.58
N LEU A 88 23.84 2.06 -19.90
CA LEU A 88 23.02 2.22 -18.70
C LEU A 88 23.77 2.91 -17.54
N PRO A 89 25.01 2.55 -17.19
CA PRO A 89 25.74 3.19 -16.09
C PRO A 89 26.00 4.68 -16.34
N GLU A 90 26.39 5.05 -17.55
CA GLU A 90 26.66 6.44 -17.94
C GLU A 90 25.37 7.26 -17.96
N LEU A 91 24.28 6.69 -18.48
CA LEU A 91 22.96 7.33 -18.47
C LEU A 91 22.46 7.58 -17.03
N TRP A 92 22.64 6.60 -16.15
CA TRP A 92 22.30 6.74 -14.73
C TRP A 92 23.14 7.82 -14.04
N THR A 93 24.45 7.84 -14.29
CA THR A 93 25.37 8.83 -13.71
C THR A 93 24.99 10.26 -14.12
N MET A 94 24.64 10.49 -15.38
CA MET A 94 24.15 11.79 -15.85
C MET A 94 22.79 12.15 -15.24
N TYR A 95 21.91 11.17 -15.01
CA TYR A 95 20.59 11.42 -14.45
C TYR A 95 20.66 11.90 -12.99
N ILE A 96 21.52 11.28 -12.18
CA ILE A 96 21.69 11.60 -10.76
C ILE A 96 22.58 12.81 -10.50
N ASP A 97 23.26 13.33 -11.52
CA ASP A 97 24.09 14.53 -11.38
C ASP A 97 23.24 15.70 -10.85
N ALA A 98 23.73 16.33 -9.77
CA ALA A 98 23.10 17.47 -9.14
C ALA A 98 22.95 18.66 -10.10
N ASN A 99 23.88 18.79 -11.05
CA ASN A 99 23.92 19.86 -12.04
C ASN A 99 23.13 19.54 -13.32
N ALA A 100 22.55 18.35 -13.45
CA ALA A 100 21.80 17.98 -14.63
C ALA A 100 20.56 18.85 -14.81
N THR A 101 20.41 19.45 -15.99
CA THR A 101 19.23 20.26 -16.33
C THR A 101 17.97 19.39 -16.42
N PRO A 102 16.76 19.94 -16.21
CA PRO A 102 15.52 19.18 -16.35
C PRO A 102 15.37 18.49 -17.71
N MET A 103 15.84 19.14 -18.79
CA MET A 103 15.81 18.58 -20.14
C MET A 103 16.71 17.35 -20.25
N VAL A 104 17.94 17.41 -19.72
CA VAL A 104 18.85 16.27 -19.65
C VAL A 104 18.21 15.11 -18.87
N ARG A 105 17.65 15.37 -17.69
CA ARG A 105 17.00 14.33 -16.86
C ARG A 105 15.82 13.66 -17.57
N ASN A 106 14.98 14.44 -18.27
CA ASN A 106 13.81 13.92 -19.01
C ASN A 106 14.21 13.02 -20.18
N PHE A 107 15.34 13.30 -20.84
CA PHE A 107 15.84 12.41 -21.89
C PHE A 107 16.59 11.20 -21.31
N CYS A 108 17.40 11.39 -20.27
CA CYS A 108 18.06 10.29 -19.57
C CYS A 108 17.06 9.23 -19.12
N ILE A 109 15.95 9.60 -18.48
CA ILE A 109 14.98 8.63 -17.96
C ILE A 109 14.36 7.74 -19.06
N VAL A 110 14.10 8.30 -20.25
CA VAL A 110 13.59 7.54 -21.40
C VAL A 110 14.62 6.52 -21.88
N TYR A 111 15.89 6.92 -22.01
CA TYR A 111 16.96 6.01 -22.42
C TYR A 111 17.33 5.01 -21.32
N ILE A 112 17.19 5.36 -20.04
CA ILE A 112 17.33 4.43 -18.92
C ILE A 112 16.26 3.34 -19.00
N GLU A 113 14.98 3.72 -19.20
CA GLU A 113 13.89 2.75 -19.39
C GLU A 113 14.22 1.78 -20.52
N MET A 114 14.63 2.29 -21.69
CA MET A 114 15.03 1.47 -22.84
C MET A 114 16.26 0.59 -22.55
N ALA A 115 17.26 1.13 -21.86
CA ALA A 115 18.51 0.42 -21.56
C ALA A 115 18.26 -0.77 -20.62
N PHE A 116 17.39 -0.62 -19.61
CA PHE A 116 16.99 -1.71 -18.72
C PHE A 116 16.26 -2.85 -19.43
N GLU A 117 15.57 -2.60 -20.54
CA GLU A 117 14.94 -3.69 -21.32
C GLU A 117 15.98 -4.56 -22.04
N ARG A 118 17.17 -4.01 -22.29
CA ARG A 118 18.22 -4.58 -23.15
C ARG A 118 19.44 -5.06 -22.37
N ALA A 119 19.64 -4.55 -21.17
CA ALA A 119 20.79 -4.90 -20.33
C ALA A 119 20.77 -6.39 -19.93
N PRO A 120 21.94 -7.03 -19.73
CA PRO A 120 22.04 -8.37 -19.17
C PRO A 120 21.41 -8.44 -17.76
N LEU A 121 20.85 -9.60 -17.40
CA LEU A 121 20.16 -9.80 -16.12
C LEU A 121 21.01 -9.40 -14.90
N LYS A 122 22.30 -9.76 -14.88
CA LYS A 122 23.19 -9.44 -13.75
C LYS A 122 23.44 -7.94 -13.59
N GLU A 123 23.46 -7.19 -14.68
CA GLU A 123 23.60 -5.73 -14.63
C GLU A 123 22.32 -5.09 -14.08
N LYS A 124 21.14 -5.52 -14.57
CA LYS A 124 19.84 -5.07 -14.06
C LYS A 124 19.71 -5.30 -12.56
N GLU A 125 20.03 -6.53 -12.13
CA GLU A 125 19.96 -6.98 -10.74
C GLU A 125 20.80 -6.07 -9.81
N ASN A 126 22.01 -5.74 -10.25
CA ASN A 126 22.93 -4.89 -9.50
C ASN A 126 22.51 -3.42 -9.43
N MET A 127 21.80 -2.92 -10.46
CA MET A 127 21.39 -1.52 -10.54
C MET A 127 20.03 -1.23 -9.90
N ALA A 128 19.13 -2.22 -9.83
CA ALA A 128 17.78 -2.01 -9.28
C ALA A 128 17.76 -1.39 -7.86
N PRO A 129 18.58 -1.83 -6.89
CA PRO A 129 18.64 -1.19 -5.57
C PRO A 129 19.06 0.28 -5.64
N MET A 130 19.96 0.62 -6.57
CA MET A 130 20.48 1.99 -6.72
C MET A 130 19.42 2.97 -7.21
N LEU A 131 18.43 2.49 -7.97
CA LEU A 131 17.31 3.32 -8.45
C LEU A 131 16.34 3.74 -7.33
N VAL A 132 16.34 3.01 -6.21
CA VAL A 132 15.49 3.31 -5.05
C VAL A 132 16.11 4.41 -4.19
N VAL A 133 17.44 4.54 -4.22
CA VAL A 133 18.15 5.56 -3.44
C VAL A 133 17.85 6.97 -3.97
N ASN A 134 17.48 7.87 -3.08
CA ASN A 134 17.05 9.26 -3.34
C ASN A 134 15.79 9.37 -4.22
N ILE A 135 14.97 8.32 -4.33
CA ILE A 135 13.76 8.34 -5.15
C ILE A 135 12.78 9.43 -4.72
N SER A 136 12.68 9.71 -3.42
CA SER A 136 11.83 10.77 -2.84
C SER A 136 12.12 12.17 -3.37
N LYS A 137 13.36 12.42 -3.82
CA LYS A 137 13.82 13.72 -4.33
C LYS A 137 13.52 13.93 -5.81
N LEU A 138 13.05 12.89 -6.50
CA LEU A 138 12.80 12.93 -7.94
C LEU A 138 11.38 13.41 -8.26
N PRO A 139 11.11 13.95 -9.45
CA PRO A 139 9.75 14.28 -9.88
C PRO A 139 8.85 13.03 -9.91
N GLN A 140 7.58 13.17 -9.54
CA GLN A 140 6.64 12.04 -9.41
C GLN A 140 6.60 11.12 -10.63
N GLN A 141 6.59 11.69 -11.85
CA GLN A 141 6.61 10.91 -13.09
C GLN A 141 7.84 9.99 -13.19
N HIS A 142 9.02 10.49 -12.79
CA HIS A 142 10.24 9.70 -12.81
C HIS A 142 10.25 8.66 -11.69
N GLN A 143 9.71 9.00 -10.50
CA GLN A 143 9.55 8.02 -9.42
C GLN A 143 8.76 6.80 -9.90
N GLU A 144 7.63 7.02 -10.58
CA GLU A 144 6.80 5.94 -11.09
C GLU A 144 7.50 5.11 -12.17
N ILE A 145 8.24 5.74 -13.09
CA ILE A 145 9.00 5.02 -14.13
C ILE A 145 10.06 4.13 -13.47
N LEU A 146 10.88 4.70 -12.58
CA LEU A 146 11.95 3.97 -11.89
C LEU A 146 11.39 2.84 -11.03
N MET A 147 10.30 3.07 -10.29
CA MET A 147 9.66 2.02 -9.48
C MET A 147 9.09 0.87 -10.32
N ARG A 148 8.55 1.15 -11.52
CA ARG A 148 8.16 0.10 -12.47
C ARG A 148 9.35 -0.69 -12.99
N ILE A 149 10.47 -0.03 -13.26
CA ILE A 149 11.72 -0.70 -13.65
C ILE A 149 12.22 -1.60 -12.52
N VAL A 150 12.33 -1.06 -11.30
CA VAL A 150 12.78 -1.82 -10.12
C VAL A 150 11.89 -3.04 -9.90
N THR A 151 10.57 -2.88 -9.85
CA THR A 151 9.66 -4.02 -9.65
C THR A 151 9.67 -5.02 -10.80
N LYS A 152 9.94 -4.59 -12.04
CA LYS A 152 10.18 -5.49 -13.19
C LYS A 152 11.42 -6.35 -12.96
N VAL A 153 12.55 -5.73 -12.62
CA VAL A 153 13.81 -6.44 -12.32
C VAL A 153 13.64 -7.39 -11.12
N ILE A 154 12.93 -6.96 -10.08
CA ILE A 154 12.62 -7.81 -8.93
C ILE A 154 11.86 -9.08 -9.34
N GLY A 155 10.90 -8.96 -10.27
CA GLY A 155 10.20 -10.13 -10.81
C GLY A 155 11.10 -11.04 -11.65
N GLU A 156 11.94 -10.46 -12.50
CA GLU A 156 12.87 -11.19 -13.38
C GLU A 156 13.98 -11.91 -12.61
N CYS A 157 14.48 -11.32 -11.51
CA CYS A 157 15.70 -11.78 -10.83
C CYS A 157 15.47 -12.39 -9.44
N HIS A 158 14.39 -12.03 -8.73
CA HIS A 158 14.27 -12.33 -7.30
C HIS A 158 13.02 -13.15 -6.90
N ALA A 159 12.25 -13.62 -7.88
CA ALA A 159 11.02 -14.38 -7.63
C ALA A 159 11.26 -15.65 -6.78
N SER A 160 12.36 -16.36 -7.03
CA SER A 160 12.72 -17.59 -6.31
C SER A 160 13.63 -17.33 -5.11
N ARG A 161 14.70 -16.57 -5.32
CA ARG A 161 15.70 -16.24 -4.29
C ARG A 161 16.41 -14.94 -4.68
N ILE A 162 16.91 -14.23 -3.68
CA ILE A 162 17.79 -13.07 -3.85
C ILE A 162 19.25 -13.47 -3.58
N ASP A 163 20.17 -12.95 -4.38
CA ASP A 163 21.62 -13.06 -4.19
C ASP A 163 22.06 -12.22 -2.97
N ASP A 164 22.89 -12.80 -2.11
CA ASP A 164 23.35 -12.18 -0.87
C ASP A 164 24.10 -10.85 -1.14
N GLU A 165 24.82 -10.73 -2.27
CA GLU A 165 25.48 -9.48 -2.66
C GLU A 165 24.47 -8.36 -2.96
N VAL A 166 23.29 -8.70 -3.48
CA VAL A 166 22.23 -7.76 -3.84
C VAL A 166 21.39 -7.40 -2.61
N VAL A 167 21.22 -8.35 -1.68
CA VAL A 167 20.59 -8.08 -0.37
C VAL A 167 21.29 -6.91 0.33
N VAL A 168 22.62 -6.92 0.37
CA VAL A 168 23.41 -5.85 1.00
C VAL A 168 23.05 -4.50 0.38
N LYS A 169 22.90 -4.42 -0.95
CA LYS A 169 22.56 -3.18 -1.65
C LYS A 169 21.15 -2.68 -1.32
N TYR A 170 20.16 -3.55 -1.23
CA TYR A 170 18.81 -3.15 -0.80
C TYR A 170 18.80 -2.69 0.66
N LYS A 171 19.63 -3.27 1.53
CA LYS A 171 19.79 -2.81 2.92
C LYS A 171 20.44 -1.44 3.04
N LEU A 172 21.18 -0.96 2.01
CA LEU A 172 21.78 0.37 2.00
C LEU A 172 20.76 1.50 1.74
N VAL A 173 19.51 1.18 1.38
CA VAL A 173 18.43 2.17 1.23
C VAL A 173 18.00 2.64 2.62
N ASN A 174 18.75 3.59 3.17
CA ASN A 174 18.63 4.04 4.55
C ASN A 174 17.67 5.23 4.75
N ASP A 175 17.38 5.99 3.71
CA ASP A 175 16.43 7.10 3.83
C ASP A 175 15.02 6.58 4.13
N SER A 176 14.30 7.20 5.07
CA SER A 176 12.98 6.73 5.49
C SER A 176 11.91 7.00 4.43
N GLN A 177 11.98 8.13 3.73
CA GLN A 177 11.00 8.50 2.71
C GLN A 177 11.14 7.62 1.48
N ASP A 178 12.38 7.32 1.06
CA ASP A 178 12.65 6.38 -0.03
C ASP A 178 12.08 4.98 0.28
N ARG A 179 12.30 4.49 1.52
CA ARG A 179 11.74 3.21 1.99
C ARG A 179 10.22 3.22 2.01
N ASP A 180 9.60 4.28 2.52
CA ASP A 180 8.15 4.40 2.57
C ASP A 180 7.55 4.39 1.15
N LEU A 181 8.11 5.16 0.21
CA LEU A 181 7.68 5.19 -1.19
C LEU A 181 7.85 3.83 -1.87
N PHE A 182 8.97 3.15 -1.63
CA PHE A 182 9.24 1.82 -2.18
C PHE A 182 8.24 0.79 -1.65
N VAL A 183 8.06 0.71 -0.33
CA VAL A 183 7.11 -0.23 0.30
C VAL A 183 5.68 0.08 -0.12
N GLU A 184 5.31 1.36 -0.27
CA GLU A 184 3.99 1.76 -0.76
C GLU A 184 3.79 1.31 -2.22
N PHE A 185 4.77 1.51 -3.10
CA PHE A 185 4.70 1.03 -4.48
C PHE A 185 4.62 -0.51 -4.55
N CYS A 186 5.38 -1.20 -3.70
CA CYS A 186 5.31 -2.65 -3.56
C CYS A 186 3.92 -3.12 -3.08
N LEU A 187 3.34 -2.45 -2.08
CA LEU A 187 1.97 -2.73 -1.62
C LEU A 187 0.95 -2.55 -2.76
N HIS A 188 1.06 -1.46 -3.53
CA HIS A 188 0.19 -1.26 -4.69
C HIS A 188 0.35 -2.37 -5.73
N THR A 189 1.58 -2.86 -5.94
CA THR A 189 1.85 -3.97 -6.86
C THR A 189 1.29 -5.31 -6.35
N ILE A 190 1.32 -5.56 -5.04
CA ILE A 190 0.70 -6.73 -4.41
C ILE A 190 -0.83 -6.67 -4.55
N LEU A 191 -1.45 -5.52 -4.32
CA LEU A 191 -2.90 -5.33 -4.45
C LEU A 191 -3.37 -5.32 -5.91
N TYR A 192 -2.47 -5.05 -6.86
CA TYR A 192 -2.83 -4.96 -8.27
C TYR A 192 -3.41 -6.28 -8.79
N GLN A 193 -4.54 -6.15 -9.47
CA GLN A 193 -5.19 -7.20 -10.23
C GLN A 193 -5.41 -6.70 -11.66
N PRO A 194 -5.21 -7.54 -12.69
CA PRO A 194 -5.50 -7.12 -14.07
C PRO A 194 -6.97 -6.76 -14.22
N LYS A 195 -7.27 -5.67 -14.94
CA LYS A 195 -8.66 -5.27 -15.23
C LYS A 195 -9.38 -6.41 -15.95
N THR A 196 -10.41 -6.97 -15.32
CA THR A 196 -11.42 -7.79 -16.01
C THR A 196 -12.34 -6.85 -16.80
N GLN A 197 -13.05 -7.35 -17.82
CA GLN A 197 -13.76 -6.57 -18.85
C GLN A 197 -14.91 -5.65 -18.34
N GLY A 198 -15.02 -5.39 -17.03
CA GLY A 198 -16.09 -4.61 -16.39
C GLY A 198 -15.75 -3.20 -15.93
N GLY A 199 -14.61 -2.62 -16.33
CA GLY A 199 -14.31 -1.19 -16.11
C GLY A 199 -14.32 -0.75 -14.64
N GLY A 200 -13.24 -1.01 -13.91
CA GLY A 200 -13.07 -0.54 -12.53
C GLY A 200 -11.61 -0.61 -12.07
N SER A 201 -11.29 0.10 -10.98
CA SER A 201 -10.00 -0.05 -10.30
C SER A 201 -10.00 -1.31 -9.42
N PRO A 202 -8.88 -2.05 -9.32
CA PRO A 202 -8.78 -3.22 -8.44
C PRO A 202 -9.16 -2.90 -6.98
N PRO A 203 -9.67 -3.89 -6.23
CA PRO A 203 -9.95 -3.73 -4.79
C PRO A 203 -8.70 -3.29 -4.02
N GLY A 204 -8.85 -2.32 -3.12
CA GLY A 204 -7.74 -1.75 -2.34
C GLY A 204 -6.89 -0.71 -3.08
N LEU A 205 -7.21 -0.36 -4.33
CA LEU A 205 -6.48 0.64 -5.12
C LEU A 205 -7.38 1.69 -5.73
N SER A 206 -6.85 2.89 -5.91
CA SER A 206 -7.42 3.92 -6.78
C SER A 206 -7.05 3.72 -8.25
N ILE A 207 -7.76 4.39 -9.15
CA ILE A 207 -7.46 4.35 -10.60
C ILE A 207 -6.03 4.82 -10.85
N ALA A 208 -5.61 5.91 -10.20
CA ALA A 208 -4.25 6.43 -10.30
C ALA A 208 -3.22 5.42 -9.80
N GLN A 209 -3.44 4.77 -8.64
CA GLN A 209 -2.54 3.76 -8.10
C GLN A 209 -2.46 2.51 -8.99
N ALA A 210 -3.58 2.06 -9.56
CA ALA A 210 -3.59 0.93 -10.48
C ALA A 210 -2.81 1.27 -11.77
N ASN A 211 -3.01 2.48 -12.32
CA ASN A 211 -2.32 2.94 -13.52
C ASN A 211 -0.82 3.14 -13.28
N ARG A 212 -0.42 3.64 -12.10
CA ARG A 212 1.01 3.85 -11.77
C ARG A 212 1.79 2.53 -11.76
N VAL A 213 1.15 1.44 -11.30
CA VAL A 213 1.72 0.08 -11.30
C VAL A 213 1.72 -0.52 -12.71
N ALA A 214 0.60 -0.44 -13.43
CA ALA A 214 0.46 -1.03 -14.76
C ALA A 214 1.39 -0.36 -15.79
N GLY A 215 1.56 0.96 -15.73
CA GLY A 215 2.28 1.71 -16.76
C GLY A 215 1.68 1.51 -18.16
N LYS A 216 2.53 1.38 -19.18
CA LYS A 216 2.11 1.20 -20.58
C LYS A 216 1.59 -0.22 -20.88
N VAL A 217 2.10 -1.23 -20.17
CA VAL A 217 1.82 -2.65 -20.43
C VAL A 217 1.24 -3.30 -19.19
N PRO A 218 -0.03 -3.77 -19.21
CA PRO A 218 -0.66 -4.33 -18.03
C PRO A 218 0.01 -5.63 -17.59
N LEU A 219 0.25 -5.75 -16.28
CA LEU A 219 0.79 -6.98 -15.67
C LEU A 219 -0.28 -8.07 -15.65
N LYS A 220 0.05 -9.28 -16.13
CA LYS A 220 -0.86 -10.44 -16.21
C LYS A 220 -0.12 -11.76 -15.99
N GLY A 221 -0.87 -12.78 -15.55
CA GLY A 221 -0.38 -14.16 -15.44
C GLY A 221 0.92 -14.29 -14.67
N ASP A 222 1.86 -15.06 -15.22
CA ASP A 222 3.14 -15.38 -14.60
C ASP A 222 4.02 -14.14 -14.32
N MET A 223 3.94 -13.11 -15.18
CA MET A 223 4.66 -11.85 -14.95
C MET A 223 4.21 -11.14 -13.67
N LEU A 224 2.92 -11.23 -13.33
CA LEU A 224 2.41 -10.63 -12.09
C LEU A 224 2.82 -11.49 -10.89
N LEU A 225 2.73 -12.81 -11.02
CA LEU A 225 3.10 -13.77 -9.98
C LEU A 225 4.57 -13.62 -9.56
N THR A 226 5.49 -13.66 -10.52
CA THR A 226 6.94 -13.54 -10.29
C THR A 226 7.30 -12.21 -9.66
N ARG A 227 6.71 -11.09 -10.11
CA ARG A 227 6.87 -9.77 -9.47
C ARG A 227 6.41 -9.76 -8.02
N LYS A 228 5.23 -10.30 -7.71
CA LYS A 228 4.71 -10.33 -6.33
C LYS A 228 5.60 -11.17 -5.42
N LEU A 229 6.03 -12.36 -5.86
CA LEU A 229 6.95 -13.20 -5.09
C LEU A 229 8.32 -12.53 -4.89
N GLY A 230 8.87 -11.93 -5.95
CA GLY A 230 10.13 -11.20 -5.86
C GLY A 230 10.06 -10.04 -4.88
N ILE A 231 8.95 -9.28 -4.89
CA ILE A 231 8.72 -8.19 -3.93
C ILE A 231 8.74 -8.74 -2.50
N LEU A 232 8.04 -9.85 -2.22
CA LEU A 232 8.03 -10.43 -0.89
C LEU A 232 9.43 -10.85 -0.42
N ASN A 233 10.25 -11.40 -1.32
CA ASN A 233 11.62 -11.79 -1.00
C ASN A 233 12.55 -10.58 -0.77
N VAL A 234 12.44 -9.54 -1.59
CA VAL A 234 13.21 -8.29 -1.41
C VAL A 234 12.83 -7.60 -0.11
N ILE A 235 11.52 -7.46 0.17
CA ILE A 235 11.03 -6.81 1.40
C ILE A 235 11.44 -7.61 2.64
N GLU A 236 11.43 -8.95 2.60
CA GLU A 236 11.99 -9.76 3.68
C GLU A 236 13.49 -9.47 3.88
N ALA A 237 14.26 -9.46 2.78
CA ALA A 237 15.70 -9.28 2.81
C ALA A 237 16.13 -7.88 3.29
N MET A 238 15.30 -6.85 3.10
CA MET A 238 15.55 -5.50 3.61
C MET A 238 15.42 -5.38 5.13
N GLU A 239 14.83 -6.35 5.83
CA GLU A 239 14.70 -6.37 7.29
C GLU A 239 14.10 -5.06 7.87
N LEU A 240 13.05 -4.56 7.22
CA LEU A 240 12.37 -3.33 7.62
C LEU A 240 11.53 -3.51 8.90
N SER A 241 11.15 -2.40 9.52
CA SER A 241 10.29 -2.40 10.72
C SER A 241 8.98 -3.15 10.46
N PRO A 242 8.54 -4.03 11.38
CA PRO A 242 7.31 -4.81 11.22
C PRO A 242 6.08 -3.97 10.85
N GLU A 243 5.89 -2.81 11.47
CA GLU A 243 4.74 -1.91 11.26
C GLU A 243 4.68 -1.35 9.83
N LEU A 244 5.84 -1.12 9.21
CA LEU A 244 5.92 -0.58 7.86
C LEU A 244 5.45 -1.60 6.82
N VAL A 245 5.91 -2.85 6.97
CA VAL A 245 5.68 -3.96 6.03
C VAL A 245 4.39 -4.76 6.32
N TYR A 246 3.82 -4.62 7.52
CA TYR A 246 2.63 -5.36 7.92
C TYR A 246 1.46 -5.27 6.92
N PRO A 247 1.07 -4.08 6.40
CA PRO A 247 -0.02 -3.98 5.43
C PRO A 247 0.26 -4.74 4.13
N LEU A 248 1.52 -4.76 3.69
CA LEU A 248 1.97 -5.47 2.50
C LEU A 248 1.83 -6.99 2.69
N TYR A 249 2.27 -7.51 3.83
CA TYR A 249 2.14 -8.93 4.12
C TYR A 249 0.69 -9.37 4.29
N VAL A 250 -0.15 -8.58 4.99
CA VAL A 250 -1.59 -8.85 5.09
C VAL A 250 -2.25 -8.86 3.72
N ALA A 251 -1.95 -7.88 2.85
CA ALA A 251 -2.44 -7.85 1.48
C ALA A 251 -2.02 -9.10 0.69
N SER A 252 -0.76 -9.53 0.81
CA SER A 252 -0.28 -10.73 0.12
C SER A 252 -0.94 -12.03 0.61
N SER A 253 -1.30 -12.11 1.90
CA SER A 253 -2.05 -13.25 2.46
C SER A 253 -3.50 -13.37 1.98
N ALA A 254 -3.97 -12.39 1.19
CA ALA A 254 -5.28 -12.35 0.57
C ALA A 254 -5.21 -12.26 -0.98
N ASP A 255 -4.06 -12.59 -1.56
CA ASP A 255 -3.85 -12.57 -3.01
C ASP A 255 -4.66 -13.65 -3.75
N SER A 256 -4.81 -13.48 -5.07
CA SER A 256 -5.43 -14.48 -5.94
C SER A 256 -4.52 -15.69 -6.23
N HIS A 257 -3.21 -15.54 -6.10
CA HIS A 257 -2.24 -16.61 -6.35
C HIS A 257 -1.88 -17.31 -5.03
N GLU A 258 -2.10 -18.62 -4.97
CA GLU A 258 -1.85 -19.42 -3.76
C GLU A 258 -0.40 -19.34 -3.26
N ALA A 259 0.58 -19.28 -4.17
CA ALA A 259 2.00 -19.14 -3.82
C ALA A 259 2.28 -17.82 -3.07
N VAL A 260 1.64 -16.72 -3.49
CA VAL A 260 1.75 -15.42 -2.83
C VAL A 260 1.06 -15.45 -1.47
N VAL A 261 -0.10 -16.10 -1.37
CA VAL A 261 -0.82 -16.28 -0.11
C VAL A 261 0.03 -17.04 0.92
N LYS A 262 0.56 -18.21 0.55
CA LYS A 262 1.42 -19.02 1.44
C LYS A 262 2.62 -18.22 1.93
N ARG A 263 3.27 -17.49 1.02
CA ARG A 263 4.44 -16.67 1.35
C ARG A 263 4.09 -15.50 2.27
N GLY A 264 2.97 -14.83 2.00
CA GLY A 264 2.45 -13.75 2.85
C GLY A 264 2.16 -14.22 4.28
N GLU A 265 1.48 -15.35 4.43
CA GLU A 265 1.18 -15.93 5.75
C GLU A 265 2.44 -16.34 6.52
N GLU A 266 3.44 -16.88 5.82
CA GLU A 266 4.75 -17.19 6.41
C GLU A 266 5.43 -15.92 6.95
N LEU A 267 5.47 -14.85 6.16
CA LEU A 267 6.13 -13.59 6.52
C LEU A 267 5.41 -12.86 7.66
N ILE A 268 4.07 -12.90 7.72
CA ILE A 268 3.34 -12.38 8.89
C ILE A 268 3.78 -13.08 10.17
N LYS A 269 3.91 -14.41 10.16
CA LYS A 269 4.28 -15.20 11.34
C LYS A 269 5.75 -15.01 11.73
N ARG A 270 6.65 -14.95 10.75
CA ARG A 270 8.11 -14.91 10.98
C ARG A 270 8.66 -13.51 11.21
N LYS A 271 8.19 -12.53 10.45
CA LYS A 271 8.79 -11.18 10.37
C LYS A 271 7.88 -10.09 10.94
N ALA A 272 6.57 -10.32 10.95
CA ALA A 272 5.59 -9.32 11.37
C ALA A 272 4.86 -9.66 12.69
N SER A 273 5.27 -10.72 13.39
CA SER A 273 4.63 -11.18 14.63
C SER A 273 4.79 -10.20 15.78
N GLY A 274 5.90 -9.44 15.80
CA GLY A 274 6.18 -8.40 16.79
C GLY A 274 5.59 -7.02 16.45
N ALA A 275 4.80 -6.88 15.38
CA ALA A 275 4.25 -5.58 15.01
C ALA A 275 3.28 -5.04 16.07
N ASN A 276 3.44 -3.76 16.43
CA ASN A 276 2.53 -3.08 17.34
C ASN A 276 1.17 -2.83 16.67
N LEU A 277 0.20 -3.70 16.95
CA LEU A 277 -1.17 -3.61 16.43
C LEU A 277 -1.99 -2.46 17.08
N ASP A 278 -1.39 -1.66 17.96
CA ASP A 278 -1.99 -0.44 18.49
C ASP A 278 -1.31 0.84 17.96
N ASP A 279 -0.35 0.75 17.04
CA ASP A 279 0.22 1.92 16.37
C ASP A 279 -0.86 2.65 15.53
N PRO A 280 -1.14 3.94 15.79
CA PRO A 280 -2.19 4.68 15.10
C PRO A 280 -1.98 4.79 13.59
N ARG A 281 -0.73 4.86 13.11
CA ARG A 281 -0.43 4.99 11.67
C ARG A 281 -0.68 3.67 10.96
N LEU A 282 -0.27 2.55 11.56
CA LEU A 282 -0.56 1.21 11.06
C LEU A 282 -2.07 0.99 10.99
N ILE A 283 -2.80 1.22 12.08
CA ILE A 283 -4.25 1.02 12.11
C ILE A 283 -4.98 1.90 11.10
N SER A 284 -4.55 3.15 10.92
CA SER A 284 -5.11 4.04 9.89
C SER A 284 -4.91 3.48 8.47
N ARG A 285 -3.71 2.94 8.16
CA ARG A 285 -3.44 2.28 6.88
C ARG A 285 -4.29 1.02 6.69
N LEU A 286 -4.48 0.21 7.73
CA LEU A 286 -5.32 -0.99 7.68
C LEU A 286 -6.81 -0.65 7.49
N PHE A 287 -7.31 0.42 8.12
CA PHE A 287 -8.67 0.90 7.87
C PHE A 287 -8.84 1.37 6.43
N LEU A 288 -7.88 2.13 5.87
CA LEU A 288 -7.93 2.54 4.47
C LEU A 288 -8.01 1.33 3.52
N LEU A 289 -7.26 0.26 3.79
CA LEU A 289 -7.36 -1.00 3.02
C LEU A 289 -8.72 -1.68 3.17
N PHE A 290 -9.37 -1.54 4.34
CA PHE A 290 -10.68 -2.13 4.60
C PHE A 290 -11.81 -1.35 3.93
N THR A 291 -11.92 -0.05 4.22
CA THR A 291 -13.05 0.81 3.83
C THR A 291 -12.84 1.48 2.47
N GLY A 292 -11.59 1.66 2.04
CA GLY A 292 -11.25 2.58 0.95
C GLY A 292 -11.44 4.04 1.35
N THR A 293 -11.34 4.92 0.35
CA THR A 293 -11.64 6.36 0.49
C THR A 293 -13.14 6.56 0.61
N THR A 294 -13.58 7.20 1.70
CA THR A 294 -15.01 7.38 1.95
C THR A 294 -15.55 8.58 1.16
N SER A 295 -16.77 8.47 0.62
CA SER A 295 -17.37 9.49 -0.27
C SER A 295 -17.52 10.90 0.32
N ALA A 296 -17.33 11.06 1.64
CA ALA A 296 -17.31 12.36 2.32
C ALA A 296 -16.03 13.16 2.03
N GLU A 297 -14.98 12.51 1.52
CA GLU A 297 -13.74 13.18 1.16
C GLU A 297 -13.90 13.80 -0.25
N ASN A 298 -13.63 15.10 -0.37
CA ASN A 298 -13.56 15.87 -1.63
C ASN A 298 -12.39 15.43 -2.55
N THR A 299 -12.08 14.13 -2.54
CA THR A 299 -11.01 13.50 -3.29
C THR A 299 -11.49 13.25 -4.72
N ALA A 300 -10.68 13.64 -5.70
CA ALA A 300 -10.94 13.36 -7.11
C ALA A 300 -11.19 11.87 -7.34
N VAL A 301 -12.12 11.52 -8.24
CA VAL A 301 -12.54 10.12 -8.49
C VAL A 301 -11.34 9.22 -8.79
N ASP A 302 -10.36 9.71 -9.53
CA ASP A 302 -9.17 8.95 -9.90
C ASP A 302 -8.25 8.60 -8.71
N LEU A 303 -8.32 9.37 -7.62
CA LEU A 303 -7.53 9.19 -6.41
C LEU A 303 -8.27 8.41 -5.33
N ARG A 304 -9.57 8.13 -5.50
CA ARG A 304 -10.37 7.38 -4.51
C ARG A 304 -9.95 5.92 -4.49
N VAL A 305 -9.52 5.44 -3.34
CA VAL A 305 -9.14 4.05 -3.12
C VAL A 305 -10.40 3.20 -2.96
N ASN A 306 -10.51 2.13 -3.76
CA ASN A 306 -11.61 1.18 -3.60
C ASN A 306 -11.44 0.34 -2.32
N PRO A 307 -12.53 -0.08 -1.66
CA PRO A 307 -12.45 -1.02 -0.53
C PRO A 307 -11.72 -2.32 -0.92
N GLY A 308 -11.05 -2.94 0.05
CA GLY A 308 -10.43 -4.24 -0.14
C GLY A 308 -11.42 -5.35 -0.49
N ASN A 309 -10.92 -6.43 -1.10
CA ASN A 309 -11.73 -7.60 -1.43
C ASN A 309 -12.19 -8.36 -0.15
N ALA A 310 -13.13 -9.29 -0.29
CA ALA A 310 -13.70 -10.01 0.85
C ALA A 310 -12.64 -10.78 1.66
N THR A 311 -11.68 -11.43 1.00
CA THR A 311 -10.60 -12.18 1.65
C THR A 311 -9.70 -11.27 2.49
N LEU A 312 -9.31 -10.12 1.94
CA LEU A 312 -8.50 -9.12 2.64
C LEU A 312 -9.26 -8.57 3.84
N LYS A 313 -10.55 -8.25 3.69
CA LYS A 313 -11.40 -7.80 4.80
C LYS A 313 -11.44 -8.84 5.93
N VAL A 314 -11.57 -10.13 5.63
CA VAL A 314 -11.52 -11.20 6.63
C VAL A 314 -10.19 -11.20 7.40
N LYS A 315 -9.06 -11.07 6.70
CA LYS A 315 -7.73 -11.01 7.34
C LYS A 315 -7.57 -9.77 8.22
N LEU A 316 -8.05 -8.62 7.76
CA LEU A 316 -8.01 -7.35 8.50
C LEU A 316 -8.87 -7.38 9.77
N MET A 317 -10.07 -7.97 9.70
CA MET A 317 -10.94 -8.11 10.88
C MET A 317 -10.27 -8.87 12.03
N ALA A 318 -9.53 -9.94 11.72
CA ALA A 318 -8.77 -10.69 12.73
C ALA A 318 -7.68 -9.84 13.40
N VAL A 319 -7.19 -8.78 12.73
CA VAL A 319 -6.25 -7.82 13.32
C VAL A 319 -7.00 -6.82 14.20
N PHE A 320 -8.12 -6.27 13.71
CA PHE A 320 -8.91 -5.29 14.46
C PHE A 320 -9.49 -5.84 15.78
N CYS A 321 -9.89 -7.11 15.82
CA CYS A 321 -10.33 -7.79 17.04
C CYS A 321 -9.23 -7.96 18.11
N ARG A 322 -8.02 -7.47 17.88
CA ARG A 322 -6.90 -7.51 18.83
C ARG A 322 -6.29 -6.12 19.09
N SER A 323 -6.89 -5.07 18.55
CA SER A 323 -6.37 -3.70 18.61
C SER A 323 -7.32 -2.79 19.40
N ILE A 324 -6.83 -2.22 20.49
CA ILE A 324 -7.55 -1.20 21.28
C ILE A 324 -7.60 0.11 20.48
N THR A 325 -6.55 0.44 19.75
CA THR A 325 -6.53 1.61 18.87
C THR A 325 -7.63 1.50 17.82
N ALA A 326 -7.79 0.34 17.17
CA ALA A 326 -8.87 0.12 16.20
C ALA A 326 -10.27 0.24 16.82
N ALA A 327 -10.44 -0.15 18.09
CA ALA A 327 -11.70 0.03 18.81
C ALA A 327 -12.03 1.51 19.11
N ASN A 328 -11.04 2.40 19.02
CA ASN A 328 -11.16 3.82 19.35
C ASN A 328 -10.97 4.75 18.12
N SER A 329 -10.89 4.21 16.91
CA SER A 329 -10.70 4.96 15.65
C SER A 329 -12.04 5.38 15.01
N PHE A 330 -12.81 6.22 15.70
CA PHE A 330 -14.03 6.80 15.11
C PHE A 330 -13.67 7.87 14.05
N PRO A 331 -14.34 7.91 12.88
CA PRO A 331 -15.51 7.12 12.47
C PRO A 331 -15.21 5.78 11.78
N SER A 332 -13.94 5.45 11.51
CA SER A 332 -13.54 4.25 10.76
C SER A 332 -14.02 2.94 11.41
N THR A 333 -14.00 2.84 12.75
CA THR A 333 -14.55 1.70 13.50
C THR A 333 -16.02 1.44 13.14
N LEU A 334 -16.83 2.50 13.12
CA LEU A 334 -18.27 2.42 12.85
C LEU A 334 -18.52 1.99 11.39
N GLN A 335 -17.79 2.61 10.46
CA GLN A 335 -17.87 2.27 9.02
C GLN A 335 -17.45 0.83 8.76
N CYS A 336 -16.44 0.33 9.48
CA CYS A 336 -15.99 -1.05 9.40
C CYS A 336 -17.08 -2.03 9.85
N ILE A 337 -17.71 -1.79 11.00
CA ILE A 337 -18.81 -2.62 11.53
C ILE A 337 -19.99 -2.65 10.54
N PHE A 338 -20.48 -1.49 10.12
CA PHE A 338 -21.59 -1.41 9.16
C PHE A 338 -21.23 -1.99 7.79
N GLY A 339 -19.98 -1.83 7.35
CA GLY A 339 -19.45 -2.44 6.14
C GLY A 339 -19.46 -3.97 6.19
N CYS A 340 -19.18 -4.57 7.36
CA CYS A 340 -19.31 -6.01 7.57
C CYS A 340 -20.77 -6.47 7.59
N ILE A 341 -21.67 -5.73 8.25
CA ILE A 341 -23.05 -6.20 8.45
C ILE A 341 -23.91 -5.98 7.20
N TYR A 342 -23.80 -4.79 6.59
CA TYR A 342 -24.70 -4.31 5.54
C TYR A 342 -23.99 -3.90 4.25
N GLY A 343 -22.67 -3.99 4.19
CA GLY A 343 -21.92 -3.59 3.00
C GLY A 343 -22.21 -4.46 1.78
N THR A 344 -22.08 -3.87 0.59
CA THR A 344 -22.16 -4.58 -0.68
C THR A 344 -21.04 -5.63 -0.78
N GLY A 345 -21.40 -6.89 -1.05
CA GLY A 345 -20.44 -7.99 -1.13
C GLY A 345 -20.02 -8.59 0.22
N THR A 346 -20.77 -8.32 1.30
CA THR A 346 -20.56 -9.01 2.58
C THR A 346 -20.89 -10.51 2.49
N THR A 347 -20.22 -11.30 3.32
CA THR A 347 -20.42 -12.75 3.46
C THR A 347 -20.87 -13.09 4.88
N THR A 348 -21.42 -14.30 5.10
CA THR A 348 -21.77 -14.76 6.46
C THR A 348 -20.56 -14.69 7.41
N ARG A 349 -19.37 -15.05 6.94
CA ARG A 349 -18.13 -14.93 7.70
C ARG A 349 -17.77 -13.48 8.04
N LEU A 350 -17.95 -12.54 7.12
CA LEU A 350 -17.70 -11.11 7.41
C LEU A 350 -18.71 -10.55 8.40
N LYS A 351 -19.99 -10.94 8.32
CA LYS A 351 -21.00 -10.57 9.33
C LYS A 351 -20.60 -11.07 10.72
N GLN A 352 -20.20 -12.34 10.82
CA GLN A 352 -19.75 -12.94 12.07
C GLN A 352 -18.52 -12.21 12.65
N LEU A 353 -17.50 -11.93 11.84
CA LEU A 353 -16.32 -11.18 12.27
C LEU A 353 -16.63 -9.72 12.62
N GLY A 354 -17.55 -9.07 11.89
CA GLY A 354 -18.04 -7.73 12.21
C GLY A 354 -18.73 -7.69 13.57
N MET A 355 -19.47 -8.74 13.92
CA MET A 355 -20.10 -8.84 15.23
C MET A 355 -19.10 -9.16 16.35
N GLU A 356 -18.13 -10.03 16.10
CA GLU A 356 -17.02 -10.27 17.01
C GLU A 356 -16.24 -8.97 17.30
N PHE A 357 -15.96 -8.17 16.26
CA PHE A 357 -15.34 -6.87 16.43
C PHE A 357 -16.23 -5.88 17.17
N THR A 358 -17.55 -5.94 16.98
CA THR A 358 -18.49 -5.12 17.75
C THR A 358 -18.40 -5.41 19.25
N VAL A 359 -18.34 -6.69 19.63
CA VAL A 359 -18.10 -7.12 21.01
C VAL A 359 -16.78 -6.56 21.54
N TRP A 360 -15.70 -6.66 20.75
CA TRP A 360 -14.39 -6.08 21.09
C TRP A 360 -14.45 -4.56 21.31
N VAL A 361 -15.11 -3.84 20.40
CA VAL A 361 -15.32 -2.39 20.48
C VAL A 361 -16.08 -2.03 21.74
N PHE A 362 -17.19 -2.69 22.03
CA PHE A 362 -17.95 -2.43 23.25
C PHE A 362 -17.14 -2.75 24.50
N LYS A 363 -16.25 -3.74 24.48
CA LYS A 363 -15.40 -4.06 25.62
C LYS A 363 -14.29 -3.01 25.86
N HIS A 364 -13.72 -2.42 24.81
CA HIS A 364 -12.45 -1.67 24.92
C HIS A 364 -12.49 -0.21 24.47
N SER A 365 -13.57 0.24 23.84
CA SER A 365 -13.75 1.65 23.49
C SER A 365 -13.84 2.54 24.74
N LYS A 366 -13.31 3.76 24.63
CA LYS A 366 -13.52 4.83 25.60
C LYS A 366 -15.00 5.19 25.64
N VAL A 367 -15.51 5.52 26.83
CA VAL A 367 -16.94 5.80 27.05
C VAL A 367 -17.47 6.92 26.15
N ASP A 368 -16.69 7.97 25.91
CA ASP A 368 -17.11 9.10 25.07
C ASP A 368 -17.28 8.69 23.60
N GLN A 369 -16.39 7.85 23.08
CA GLN A 369 -16.52 7.27 21.75
C GLN A 369 -17.70 6.30 21.67
N LEU A 370 -17.87 5.47 22.71
CA LEU A 370 -18.96 4.53 22.81
C LEU A 370 -20.33 5.22 22.85
N LYS A 371 -20.45 6.39 23.50
CA LYS A 371 -21.68 7.21 23.50
C LYS A 371 -22.10 7.65 22.09
N LEU A 372 -21.14 7.95 21.21
CA LEU A 372 -21.41 8.36 19.84
C LEU A 372 -21.86 7.20 18.95
N MET A 373 -21.18 6.05 19.05
CA MET A 373 -21.40 4.91 18.14
C MET A 373 -22.36 3.85 18.68
N GLY A 374 -22.48 3.70 20.00
CA GLY A 374 -23.24 2.66 20.68
C GLY A 374 -24.71 2.59 20.25
N PRO A 375 -25.48 3.71 20.25
CA PRO A 375 -26.87 3.71 19.81
C PRO A 375 -27.05 3.30 18.34
N LEU A 376 -26.13 3.73 17.47
CA LEU A 376 -26.16 3.40 16.05
C LEU A 376 -25.92 1.91 15.84
N ILE A 377 -24.86 1.37 16.48
CA ILE A 377 -24.53 -0.05 16.41
C ILE A 377 -25.66 -0.90 16.99
N LEU A 378 -26.27 -0.50 18.11
CA LEU A 378 -27.42 -1.22 18.69
C LEU A 378 -28.57 -1.37 17.69
N ASN A 379 -28.96 -0.28 17.02
CA ASN A 379 -29.99 -0.34 15.98
C ASN A 379 -29.59 -1.27 14.82
N GLY A 380 -28.30 -1.27 14.45
CA GLY A 380 -27.75 -2.23 13.49
C GLY A 380 -27.86 -3.68 13.97
N ILE A 381 -27.51 -3.97 15.23
CA ILE A 381 -27.63 -5.32 15.79
C ILE A 381 -29.09 -5.80 15.76
N LEU A 382 -30.03 -4.94 16.15
CA LEU A 382 -31.45 -5.28 16.19
C LEU A 382 -31.98 -5.60 14.78
N LYS A 383 -31.70 -4.74 13.81
CA LYS A 383 -32.10 -4.97 12.42
C LYS A 383 -31.43 -6.22 11.82
N LEU A 384 -30.20 -6.53 12.23
CA LEU A 384 -29.52 -7.76 11.84
C LEU A 384 -30.25 -8.99 12.41
N LEU A 385 -30.58 -8.97 13.71
CA LEU A 385 -31.31 -10.06 14.38
C LEU A 385 -32.71 -10.28 13.81
N ASP A 386 -33.43 -9.21 13.45
CA ASP A 386 -34.73 -9.31 12.77
C ASP A 386 -34.67 -9.98 11.40
N GLY A 387 -33.51 -9.91 10.73
CA GLY A 387 -33.30 -10.53 9.43
C GLY A 387 -32.99 -12.02 9.49
N TYR A 388 -32.74 -12.60 10.67
CA TYR A 388 -32.43 -14.02 10.82
C TYR A 388 -33.71 -14.84 11.02
N SER A 389 -33.91 -15.87 10.21
CA SER A 389 -34.95 -16.88 10.43
C SER A 389 -34.45 -17.96 11.40
N SER A 390 -35.38 -18.59 12.11
CA SER A 390 -35.11 -19.64 13.12
C SER A 390 -34.61 -20.97 12.53
N SER A 391 -34.45 -21.09 11.21
CA SER A 391 -34.17 -22.34 10.51
C SER A 391 -32.72 -22.56 10.08
N GLU A 392 -31.77 -21.73 10.48
CA GLU A 392 -30.39 -21.84 9.98
C GLU A 392 -29.56 -22.86 10.77
N SER A 393 -29.24 -23.99 10.12
CA SER A 393 -28.25 -24.99 10.56
C SER A 393 -26.80 -24.49 10.42
N ASP A 394 -26.59 -23.28 9.89
CA ASP A 394 -25.27 -22.67 9.70
C ASP A 394 -24.64 -22.26 11.03
N SER A 395 -23.49 -22.85 11.36
CA SER A 395 -22.71 -22.50 12.54
C SER A 395 -22.28 -21.04 12.54
N VAL A 396 -21.99 -20.46 11.37
CA VAL A 396 -21.54 -19.06 11.25
C VAL A 396 -22.66 -18.08 11.55
N ALA A 397 -23.88 -18.39 11.12
CA ALA A 397 -25.07 -17.63 11.49
C ALA A 397 -25.36 -17.68 12.99
N ARG A 398 -25.21 -18.87 13.60
CA ARG A 398 -25.32 -19.05 15.04
C ARG A 398 -24.30 -18.21 15.79
N ASP A 399 -23.03 -18.24 15.39
CA ASP A 399 -21.96 -17.44 16.01
C ASP A 399 -22.24 -15.93 15.86
N THR A 400 -22.72 -15.50 14.70
CA THR A 400 -23.14 -14.10 14.49
C THR A 400 -24.20 -13.67 15.49
N ARG A 401 -25.19 -14.53 15.75
CA ARG A 401 -26.25 -14.28 16.75
C ARG A 401 -25.71 -14.32 18.19
N ILE A 402 -24.78 -15.23 18.50
CA ILE A 402 -24.10 -15.26 19.80
C ILE A 402 -23.41 -13.92 20.08
N TYR A 403 -22.57 -13.45 19.16
CA TYR A 403 -21.89 -12.16 19.30
C TYR A 403 -22.87 -10.98 19.34
N SER A 404 -23.99 -11.07 18.64
CA SER A 404 -25.04 -10.04 18.67
C SER A 404 -25.67 -9.88 20.06
N PHE A 405 -26.10 -10.99 20.68
CA PHE A 405 -26.64 -10.96 22.04
C PHE A 405 -25.58 -10.57 23.08
N GLN A 406 -24.35 -11.05 22.91
CA GLN A 406 -23.23 -10.65 23.75
C GLN A 406 -22.97 -9.14 23.69
N ALA A 407 -22.99 -8.56 22.49
CA ALA A 407 -22.82 -7.13 22.28
C ALA A 407 -23.95 -6.32 22.95
N ILE A 408 -25.20 -6.78 22.88
CA ILE A 408 -26.32 -6.14 23.58
C ILE A 408 -26.07 -6.14 25.10
N GLY A 409 -25.69 -7.27 25.67
CA GLY A 409 -25.39 -7.39 27.10
C GLY A 409 -24.26 -6.45 27.55
N LEU A 410 -23.14 -6.42 26.81
CA LEU A 410 -22.02 -5.52 27.09
C LEU A 410 -22.41 -4.05 26.98
N LEU A 411 -23.22 -3.69 25.99
CA LEU A 411 -23.70 -2.33 25.83
C LEU A 411 -24.62 -1.92 26.98
N ALA A 412 -25.47 -2.82 27.47
CA ALA A 412 -26.31 -2.58 28.63
C ALA A 412 -25.49 -2.31 29.90
N GLN A 413 -24.38 -3.03 30.10
CA GLN A 413 -23.47 -2.78 31.23
C GLN A 413 -22.74 -1.44 31.10
N ARG A 414 -22.29 -1.07 29.90
CA ARG A 414 -21.43 0.10 29.70
C ARG A 414 -22.17 1.40 29.43
N LEU A 415 -23.36 1.33 28.84
CA LEU A 415 -24.27 2.46 28.58
C LEU A 415 -25.69 2.14 29.08
N PRO A 416 -25.88 1.94 30.39
CA PRO A 416 -27.17 1.56 30.97
C PRO A 416 -28.27 2.58 30.65
N GLN A 417 -27.92 3.86 30.50
CA GLN A 417 -28.84 4.92 30.10
C GLN A 417 -29.56 4.69 28.76
N LEU A 418 -29.03 3.83 27.87
CA LEU A 418 -29.72 3.50 26.61
C LEU A 418 -30.95 2.61 26.82
N PHE A 419 -31.04 1.94 27.96
CA PHE A 419 -32.04 0.91 28.24
C PHE A 419 -33.02 1.30 29.36
N ARG A 420 -32.58 2.10 30.34
CA ARG A 420 -33.31 2.39 31.61
C ARG A 420 -34.81 2.68 31.47
N ASP A 421 -35.24 3.40 30.43
CA ASP A 421 -36.64 3.84 30.27
C ASP A 421 -37.43 3.04 29.22
N LYS A 422 -36.88 1.92 28.74
CA LYS A 422 -37.47 1.14 27.65
C LYS A 422 -37.54 -0.34 27.98
N ILE A 423 -38.74 -0.91 27.95
CA ILE A 423 -38.94 -2.35 28.18
C ILE A 423 -38.76 -3.19 26.91
N ASP A 424 -38.70 -2.56 25.73
CA ASP A 424 -38.68 -3.25 24.43
C ASP A 424 -37.55 -4.28 24.33
N MET A 425 -36.35 -3.92 24.84
CA MET A 425 -35.22 -4.83 24.83
C MET A 425 -35.45 -6.04 25.73
N ALA A 426 -36.07 -5.85 26.89
CA ALA A 426 -36.37 -6.96 27.80
C ALA A 426 -37.37 -7.92 27.16
N THR A 427 -38.47 -7.40 26.59
CA THR A 427 -39.46 -8.20 25.85
C THR A 427 -38.77 -9.03 24.76
N ARG A 428 -37.91 -8.38 23.96
CA ARG A 428 -37.19 -9.03 22.86
C ARG A 428 -36.25 -10.15 23.33
N LEU A 429 -35.52 -9.95 24.44
CA LEU A 429 -34.64 -10.98 24.99
C LEU A 429 -35.44 -12.17 25.56
N PHE A 430 -36.57 -11.92 26.23
CA PHE A 430 -37.44 -13.00 26.72
C PHE A 430 -38.10 -13.80 25.59
N ASP A 431 -38.53 -13.13 24.53
CA ASP A 431 -39.05 -13.79 23.32
C ASP A 431 -37.97 -14.65 22.66
N ALA A 432 -36.74 -14.13 22.58
CA ALA A 432 -35.60 -14.89 22.09
C ALA A 432 -35.27 -16.10 22.99
N LEU A 433 -35.33 -15.98 24.32
CA LEU A 433 -35.13 -17.12 25.23
C LEU A 433 -36.12 -18.26 24.99
N LYS A 434 -37.37 -17.91 24.67
CA LYS A 434 -38.43 -18.88 24.39
C LYS A 434 -38.21 -19.59 23.05
N ALA A 435 -37.81 -18.85 22.02
CA ALA A 435 -37.73 -19.35 20.66
C ALA A 435 -36.41 -20.07 20.33
N GLU A 436 -35.30 -19.67 20.95
CA GLU A 436 -33.96 -20.07 20.53
C GLU A 436 -33.46 -21.40 21.09
N SER A 437 -32.46 -21.97 20.41
CA SER A 437 -31.81 -23.22 20.81
C SER A 437 -31.02 -23.08 22.11
N GLN A 438 -30.72 -24.21 22.78
CA GLN A 438 -30.00 -24.23 24.05
C GLN A 438 -28.65 -23.49 24.02
N SER A 439 -27.93 -23.55 22.90
CA SER A 439 -26.66 -22.85 22.71
C SER A 439 -26.78 -21.32 22.77
N LEU A 440 -27.87 -20.77 22.22
CA LEU A 440 -28.16 -19.33 22.24
C LEU A 440 -28.82 -18.89 23.55
N ARG A 441 -29.59 -19.77 24.20
CA ARG A 441 -30.24 -19.43 25.48
C ARG A 441 -29.26 -18.97 26.55
N PHE A 442 -28.10 -19.61 26.64
CA PHE A 442 -27.09 -19.22 27.63
C PHE A 442 -26.63 -17.76 27.43
N ILE A 443 -26.25 -17.37 26.22
CA ILE A 443 -25.78 -16.00 25.96
C ILE A 443 -26.90 -14.96 26.08
N ILE A 444 -28.14 -15.34 25.74
CA ILE A 444 -29.31 -14.47 25.92
C ILE A 444 -29.60 -14.28 27.42
N GLN A 445 -29.43 -15.31 28.26
CA GLN A 445 -29.56 -15.18 29.72
C GLN A 445 -28.51 -14.21 30.29
N GLU A 446 -27.25 -14.30 29.85
CA GLU A 446 -26.21 -13.35 30.26
C GLU A 446 -26.52 -11.91 29.83
N ALA A 447 -27.02 -11.73 28.61
CA ALA A 447 -27.48 -10.42 28.14
C ALA A 447 -28.67 -9.90 28.96
N THR A 448 -29.60 -10.77 29.35
CA THR A 448 -30.76 -10.43 30.17
C THR A 448 -30.35 -10.02 31.59
N ASN A 449 -29.38 -10.73 32.20
CA ASN A 449 -28.83 -10.36 33.51
C ASN A 449 -28.13 -9.00 33.47
N SER A 450 -27.38 -8.74 32.40
CA SER A 450 -26.73 -7.46 32.16
C SER A 450 -27.74 -6.32 32.02
N LEU A 451 -28.84 -6.56 31.31
CA LEU A 451 -29.94 -5.63 31.17
C LEU A 451 -30.65 -5.38 32.50
N ALA A 452 -30.88 -6.41 33.30
CA ALA A 452 -31.48 -6.27 34.63
C ALA A 452 -30.62 -5.39 35.56
N ALA A 453 -29.30 -5.55 35.52
CA ALA A 453 -28.38 -4.69 36.24
C ALA A 453 -28.49 -3.21 35.80
N ALA A 454 -28.62 -2.96 34.48
CA ALA A 454 -28.82 -1.62 33.93
C ALA A 454 -30.12 -0.94 34.43
N TYR A 455 -31.19 -1.72 34.68
CA TYR A 455 -32.43 -1.22 35.27
C TYR A 455 -32.32 -0.96 36.78
N MET A 456 -31.48 -1.71 37.50
CA MET A 456 -31.30 -1.57 38.95
C MET A 456 -30.40 -0.41 39.37
N GLU A 457 -29.56 0.12 38.48
CA GLU A 457 -28.69 1.27 38.75
C GLU A 457 -29.46 2.57 39.11
N ARG A 458 -30.79 2.51 39.07
CA ARG A 458 -31.75 3.49 39.57
C ARG A 458 -31.61 3.83 41.07
N LYS A 459 -30.79 3.13 41.87
CA LYS A 459 -30.81 3.26 43.34
C LYS A 459 -29.67 4.03 44.03
N CYS A 460 -28.58 4.44 43.36
CA CYS A 460 -27.44 5.12 44.03
C CYS A 460 -27.23 6.60 43.70
N THR A 461 -28.24 7.28 43.15
CA THR A 461 -28.23 8.75 43.02
C THR A 461 -29.47 9.32 43.72
N TYR A 462 -29.52 9.17 45.04
CA TYR A 462 -30.31 10.05 45.89
C TYR A 462 -29.36 10.93 46.68
N GLU A 463 -29.39 12.19 46.26
CA GLU A 463 -29.07 13.43 46.93
C GLU A 463 -28.85 13.31 48.45
N GLY A 464 -27.66 13.71 48.88
CA GLY A 464 -27.52 14.25 50.22
C GLY A 464 -28.21 15.62 50.25
N GLU A 465 -29.42 15.66 50.80
CA GLU A 465 -29.94 16.84 51.49
C GLU A 465 -30.96 16.40 52.55
N GLY A 466 -30.93 17.09 53.69
CA GLY A 466 -31.43 16.67 55.00
C GLY A 466 -32.85 16.10 55.09
N GLY A 467 -33.05 15.23 56.09
CA GLY A 467 -34.38 15.03 56.66
C GLY A 467 -34.56 13.75 57.46
N GLY A 468 -34.28 13.82 58.76
CA GLY A 468 -35.09 13.20 59.82
C GLY A 468 -35.17 11.67 59.92
N LEU A 469 -34.61 11.14 61.01
CA LEU A 469 -35.14 9.95 61.67
C LEU A 469 -36.67 10.05 61.77
N VAL A 470 -37.39 9.05 61.28
CA VAL A 470 -38.59 8.55 61.96
C VAL A 470 -38.52 7.03 61.97
N VAL A 471 -38.24 6.51 63.16
CA VAL A 471 -38.48 5.14 63.59
C VAL A 471 -39.98 4.96 63.72
N ILE A 472 -40.59 4.06 62.95
CA ILE A 472 -41.47 2.96 63.41
C ILE A 472 -41.34 1.82 62.42
#